data_AF-A0A941YRX7-F1
#
_entry.id   AF-A0A941YRX7-F1
#
_cell.length_a   1.000
_cell.length_b   1.000
_cell.length_c   1.000
_cell.angle_alpha   90.00
_cell.angle_beta   90.00
_cell.angle_gamma   90.00
#
_symmetry.space_group_name_H-M   'P 1'
#
loop_
_entity.id
_entity.type
_entity.pdbx_description
1 polymer ?
#
loop_
_entity_poly.entity_id
_entity_poly.type
_entity_poly.pdbx_seq_one_letter_code
_entity_poly.pdbx_strand_id
1 'polypeptide(L)'
;MRQSAESYKASPFLAPTAVEAWDTWFRWRRDGELRDDTIEATWQRVGTAVARAESTEERTRFEHRLLDAFGSWRLLLDQRLLATAGTETMSWPDDGLVAVLNLARFVAAGNPPATVDFAAVQDCASLAVRALDNAIALRGVTGLRQAKTLRIGVIGLADALASLGFDYDSAEARGFARSSARALAEGCLGEAIALAAARGSGMPCDAACAEKLRLRGVPADLVDLARRHGLRYHRLTSITAQPKLAKFANDVSDAVAPLHVAGPGKALATTVPAQLELRGAMQPWVDEPIACPICVNGRPSPASHIDWYARAVALGLGALHWQF
;
A
#
# COMPACT_ATOMS: atom_id res chain seq x y z
N MET A 1 45.17 6.11 18.71
CA MET A 1 44.14 6.37 17.69
C MET A 1 43.35 5.09 17.48
N ARG A 2 42.14 4.98 18.04
CA ARG A 2 41.22 3.88 17.71
C ARG A 2 40.43 4.32 16.49
N GLN A 3 40.71 3.75 15.33
CA GLN A 3 39.79 3.83 14.19
C GLN A 3 38.52 3.09 14.60
N SER A 4 37.42 3.85 14.72
CA SER A 4 36.08 3.31 14.79
C SER A 4 35.81 2.55 13.50
N ALA A 5 35.70 1.22 13.59
CA ALA A 5 35.13 0.43 12.52
C ALA A 5 33.68 0.87 12.35
N GLU A 6 33.41 1.74 11.38
CA GLU A 6 32.06 1.99 10.91
C GLU A 6 31.49 0.63 10.47
N SER A 7 30.49 0.15 11.21
CA SER A 7 29.71 -1.02 10.82
C SER A 7 29.02 -0.66 9.51
N TYR A 8 29.62 -1.04 8.37
CA TYR A 8 28.99 -0.93 7.06
C TYR A 8 27.71 -1.77 7.07
N LYS A 9 26.58 -1.11 7.32
CA LYS A 9 25.26 -1.71 7.17
C LYS A 9 25.06 -1.93 5.67
N ALA A 10 24.79 -3.16 5.26
CA ALA A 10 24.53 -3.46 3.86
C ALA A 10 23.39 -2.58 3.35
N SER A 11 23.55 -2.02 2.14
CA SER A 11 22.52 -1.22 1.49
C SER A 11 21.19 -1.98 1.44
N PRO A 12 20.06 -1.36 1.77
CA PRO A 12 18.76 -2.01 1.68
C PRO A 12 18.27 -2.14 0.22
N PHE A 13 19.05 -1.64 -0.76
CA PHE A 13 18.75 -1.77 -2.18
C PHE A 13 19.33 -3.07 -2.76
N LEU A 14 18.46 -3.84 -3.42
CA LEU A 14 18.79 -5.06 -4.15
C LEU A 14 18.94 -4.81 -5.66
N ALA A 15 18.34 -3.73 -6.17
CA ALA A 15 18.34 -3.38 -7.60
C ALA A 15 18.98 -2.00 -7.83
N PRO A 16 19.95 -1.85 -8.76
CA PRO A 16 20.55 -0.54 -9.08
C PRO A 16 19.53 0.51 -9.52
N THR A 17 18.52 0.07 -10.28
CA THR A 17 17.37 0.86 -10.73
C THR A 17 16.56 1.46 -9.58
N ALA A 18 16.52 0.81 -8.42
CA ALA A 18 15.88 1.36 -7.22
C ALA A 18 16.72 2.45 -6.56
N VAL A 19 18.05 2.34 -6.58
CA VAL A 19 18.98 3.39 -6.13
C VAL A 19 18.83 4.64 -6.99
N GLU A 20 18.79 4.47 -8.33
CA GLU A 20 18.56 5.57 -9.27
C GLU A 20 17.19 6.24 -9.05
N ALA A 21 16.15 5.43 -8.83
CA ALA A 21 14.81 5.93 -8.53
C ALA A 21 14.78 6.76 -7.24
N TRP A 22 15.44 6.28 -6.18
CA TRP A 22 15.60 7.04 -4.94
C TRP A 22 16.32 8.37 -5.18
N ASP A 23 17.50 8.32 -5.79
CA ASP A 23 18.34 9.50 -6.01
C ASP A 23 17.63 10.56 -6.86
N THR A 24 16.85 10.12 -7.84
CA THR A 24 16.12 11.00 -8.77
C THR A 24 14.85 11.57 -8.18
N TRP A 25 14.07 10.77 -7.43
CA TRP A 25 12.69 11.14 -7.06
C TRP A 25 12.50 11.54 -5.60
N PHE A 26 13.31 11.00 -4.68
CA PHE A 26 13.02 11.07 -3.25
C PHE A 26 14.18 11.60 -2.41
N ARG A 27 15.41 11.57 -2.93
CA ARG A 27 16.60 12.09 -2.24
C ARG A 27 16.60 13.61 -2.23
N TRP A 28 16.43 14.19 -1.05
CA TRP A 28 16.29 15.62 -0.91
C TRP A 28 17.61 16.38 -1.10
N ARG A 29 17.51 17.49 -1.83
CA ARG A 29 18.56 18.48 -2.06
C ARG A 29 18.04 19.87 -1.75
N ARG A 30 18.88 20.73 -1.17
CA ARG A 30 18.60 22.16 -0.98
C ARG A 30 19.68 22.97 -1.67
N ASP A 31 19.28 23.84 -2.60
CA ASP A 31 20.21 24.67 -3.39
C ASP A 31 21.30 23.86 -4.11
N GLY A 32 20.94 22.66 -4.57
CA GLY A 32 21.86 21.73 -5.22
C GLY A 32 22.70 20.87 -4.27
N GLU A 33 22.73 21.18 -2.97
CA GLU A 33 23.43 20.39 -1.96
C GLU A 33 22.59 19.19 -1.47
N LEU A 34 23.22 18.03 -1.36
CA LEU A 34 22.62 16.83 -0.77
C LEU A 34 22.29 17.07 0.71
N ARG A 35 21.08 16.66 1.12
CA ARG A 35 20.61 16.68 2.51
C ARG A 35 20.29 15.30 3.03
N ASP A 36 19.72 14.45 2.17
CA ASP A 36 19.55 13.04 2.46
C ASP A 36 20.77 12.27 1.93
N ASP A 37 21.80 12.10 2.77
CA ASP A 37 23.03 11.40 2.36
C ASP A 37 22.78 9.90 2.12
N THR A 38 21.87 9.30 2.89
CA THR A 38 21.46 7.89 2.76
C THR A 38 19.95 7.77 2.69
N ILE A 39 19.47 6.58 2.29
CA ILE A 39 18.03 6.29 2.30
C ILE A 39 17.44 6.33 3.72
N GLU A 40 18.22 5.95 4.74
CA GLU A 40 17.83 6.10 6.14
C GLU A 40 17.65 7.57 6.52
N ALA A 41 18.43 8.50 5.95
CA ALA A 41 18.21 9.93 6.16
C ALA A 41 16.88 10.39 5.55
N THR A 42 16.51 9.90 4.36
CA THR A 42 15.17 10.10 3.78
C THR A 42 14.08 9.55 4.69
N TRP A 43 14.23 8.32 5.20
CA TRP A 43 13.28 7.73 6.14
C TRP A 43 13.14 8.54 7.42
N GLN A 44 14.25 8.96 8.01
CA GLN A 44 14.27 9.80 9.20
C GLN A 44 13.54 11.12 8.95
N ARG A 45 13.87 11.82 7.86
CA ARG A 45 13.23 13.09 7.49
C ARG A 45 11.71 12.94 7.37
N VAL A 46 11.25 11.97 6.60
CA VAL A 46 9.82 11.73 6.38
C VAL A 46 9.13 11.28 7.67
N GLY A 47 9.74 10.33 8.39
CA GLY A 47 9.20 9.77 9.62
C GLY A 47 9.03 10.83 10.71
N THR A 48 10.08 11.61 10.99
CA THR A 48 10.05 12.72 11.94
C THR A 48 9.00 13.76 11.52
N ALA A 49 8.93 14.11 10.23
CA ALA A 49 7.99 15.11 9.75
C ALA A 49 6.54 14.68 9.97
N VAL A 50 6.18 13.45 9.60
CA VAL A 50 4.82 12.90 9.76
C VAL A 50 4.48 12.70 11.24
N ALA A 51 5.43 12.30 12.08
CA ALA A 51 5.21 12.07 13.51
C ALA A 51 4.89 13.37 14.30
N ARG A 52 5.19 14.56 13.75
CA ARG A 52 4.89 15.85 14.40
C ARG A 52 3.41 16.07 14.69
N ALA A 53 2.52 15.40 13.95
CA ALA A 53 1.07 15.48 14.18
C ALA A 53 0.62 14.74 15.44
N GLU A 54 1.42 13.79 15.94
CA GLU A 54 1.11 13.05 17.16
C GLU A 54 1.37 13.89 18.42
N SER A 55 0.70 13.51 19.50
CA SER A 55 0.96 14.05 20.83
C SER A 55 2.41 13.76 21.25
N THR A 56 2.93 14.56 22.18
CA THR A 56 4.32 14.41 22.66
C THR A 56 4.57 13.02 23.23
N GLU A 57 3.57 12.40 23.85
CA GLU A 57 3.65 11.06 24.46
C GLU A 57 3.75 9.95 23.40
N GLU A 58 2.98 10.03 22.32
CA GLU A 58 2.91 8.98 21.29
C GLU A 58 3.95 9.16 20.17
N ARG A 59 4.47 10.39 19.99
CA ARG A 59 5.33 10.77 18.86
C ARG A 59 6.50 9.83 18.63
N THR A 60 7.30 9.57 19.67
CA THR A 60 8.50 8.73 19.56
C THR A 60 8.15 7.29 19.19
N ARG A 61 7.08 6.74 19.79
CA ARG A 61 6.64 5.37 19.50
C ARG A 61 6.14 5.25 18.06
N PHE A 62 5.34 6.20 17.61
CA PHE A 62 4.83 6.24 16.23
C PHE A 62 5.97 6.38 15.22
N GLU A 63 6.91 7.30 15.47
CA GLU A 63 8.09 7.51 14.61
C GLU A 63 8.91 6.23 14.49
N HIS A 64 9.23 5.55 15.59
CA HIS A 64 9.98 4.29 15.55
C HIS A 64 9.28 3.21 14.72
N ARG A 65 7.96 3.04 14.88
CA ARG A 65 7.18 2.07 14.08
C ARG A 65 7.23 2.41 12.59
N LEU A 66 7.16 3.70 12.26
CA LEU A 66 7.18 4.18 10.88
C LEU A 66 8.55 3.96 10.23
N LEU A 67 9.63 4.29 10.94
CA LEU A 67 11.01 4.05 10.48
C LEU A 67 11.30 2.56 10.29
N ASP A 68 10.81 1.70 11.18
CA ASP A 68 10.95 0.25 11.03
C ASP A 68 10.20 -0.28 9.80
N ALA A 69 8.97 0.19 9.57
CA ALA A 69 8.18 -0.18 8.40
C ALA A 69 8.84 0.28 7.08
N PHE A 70 9.40 1.50 7.06
CA PHE A 70 10.13 2.04 5.92
C PHE A 70 11.45 1.29 5.68
N GLY A 71 12.26 1.12 6.71
CA GLY A 71 13.56 0.43 6.62
C GLY A 71 13.44 -1.04 6.21
N SER A 72 12.28 -1.67 6.47
CA SER A 72 11.98 -3.05 6.07
C SER A 72 11.25 -3.16 4.72
N TRP A 73 11.02 -2.03 4.03
CA TRP A 73 10.23 -1.92 2.80
C TRP A 73 8.76 -2.36 2.94
N ARG A 74 8.23 -2.49 4.16
CA ARG A 74 6.86 -2.97 4.42
C ARG A 74 5.80 -1.93 4.05
N LEU A 75 6.15 -0.65 4.20
CA LEU A 75 5.26 0.48 3.94
C LEU A 75 5.98 1.52 3.08
N LEU A 76 5.30 2.00 2.05
CA LEU A 76 5.70 3.20 1.32
C LEU A 76 4.52 4.18 1.31
N LEU A 77 4.79 5.44 1.67
CA LEU A 77 3.80 6.51 1.58
C LEU A 77 3.77 7.11 0.17
N ASP A 78 2.82 8.01 -0.04
CA ASP A 78 2.64 8.77 -1.27
C ASP A 78 3.97 9.35 -1.75
N GLN A 79 4.24 9.21 -3.06
CA GLN A 79 5.47 9.70 -3.68
C GLN A 79 5.76 11.19 -3.35
N ARG A 80 4.71 12.01 -3.21
CA ARG A 80 4.85 13.43 -2.87
C ARG A 80 5.26 13.61 -1.42
N LEU A 81 4.70 12.81 -0.50
CA LEU A 81 5.11 12.79 0.90
C LEU A 81 6.58 12.37 1.04
N LEU A 82 6.98 11.29 0.36
CA LEU A 82 8.36 10.82 0.37
C LEU A 82 9.34 11.89 -0.14
N ALA A 83 8.96 12.60 -1.21
CA ALA A 83 9.79 13.64 -1.79
C ALA A 83 9.87 14.93 -0.95
N THR A 84 8.81 15.30 -0.21
CA THR A 84 8.69 16.68 0.34
C THR A 84 8.40 16.79 1.82
N ALA A 85 8.03 15.72 2.53
CA ALA A 85 7.80 15.80 3.97
C ALA A 85 9.10 16.20 4.69
N GLY A 86 9.05 17.21 5.56
CA GLY A 86 10.22 17.71 6.27
C GLY A 86 11.18 18.56 5.44
N THR A 87 10.83 18.93 4.21
CA THR A 87 11.56 19.90 3.39
C THR A 87 10.93 21.29 3.49
N GLU A 88 11.52 22.28 2.82
CA GLU A 88 11.01 23.66 2.75
C GLU A 88 9.78 23.80 1.83
N THR A 89 9.49 22.80 0.99
CA THR A 89 8.43 22.81 -0.03
C THR A 89 7.35 21.77 0.27
N MET A 90 6.57 22.00 1.33
CA MET A 90 5.40 21.15 1.63
C MET A 90 4.17 21.60 0.83
N SER A 91 3.92 20.96 -0.31
CA SER A 91 2.67 21.12 -1.07
C SER A 91 2.12 19.76 -1.50
N TRP A 92 0.97 19.37 -0.95
CA TRP A 92 0.29 18.14 -1.33
C TRP A 92 -1.13 18.48 -1.80
N PRO A 93 -1.53 18.09 -3.03
CA PRO A 93 -2.89 18.29 -3.55
C PRO A 93 -3.98 17.61 -2.71
N ASP A 94 -5.22 18.07 -2.87
CA ASP A 94 -6.41 17.50 -2.19
C ASP A 94 -7.00 16.26 -2.90
N ASP A 95 -6.28 15.67 -3.86
CA ASP A 95 -6.73 14.54 -4.69
C ASP A 95 -6.61 13.16 -4.00
N GLY A 96 -6.33 13.15 -2.69
CA GLY A 96 -6.18 11.95 -1.87
C GLY A 96 -4.73 11.44 -1.83
N LEU A 97 -4.25 11.11 -0.63
CA LEU A 97 -2.93 10.53 -0.43
C LEU A 97 -2.97 9.02 -0.57
N VAL A 98 -1.89 8.47 -1.14
CA VAL A 98 -1.71 7.03 -1.32
C VAL A 98 -0.73 6.46 -0.29
N ALA A 99 -0.93 5.21 0.10
CA ALA A 99 0.12 4.40 0.71
C ALA A 99 0.03 2.98 0.14
N VAL A 100 1.17 2.29 0.06
CA VAL A 100 1.20 0.89 -0.38
C VAL A 100 1.95 0.01 0.60
N LEU A 101 1.39 -1.17 0.85
CA LEU A 101 2.05 -2.24 1.58
C LEU A 101 2.74 -3.17 0.60
N ASN A 102 4.00 -3.51 0.86
CA ASN A 102 4.72 -4.49 0.05
C ASN A 102 4.49 -5.90 0.59
N LEU A 103 3.60 -6.66 -0.04
CA LEU A 103 3.17 -7.99 0.44
C LEU A 103 4.33 -8.99 0.54
N ALA A 104 5.35 -8.86 -0.32
CA ALA A 104 6.54 -9.72 -0.28
C ALA A 104 7.32 -9.60 1.03
N ARG A 105 7.17 -8.49 1.76
CA ARG A 105 7.86 -8.24 3.05
C ARG A 105 7.11 -8.80 4.25
N PHE A 106 5.98 -9.47 4.05
CA PHE A 106 5.21 -10.16 5.08
C PHE A 106 5.26 -11.69 4.95
N VAL A 107 6.03 -12.20 3.98
CA VAL A 107 6.32 -13.63 3.83
C VAL A 107 7.59 -13.94 4.62
N ALA A 108 7.49 -14.79 5.63
CA ALA A 108 8.64 -15.20 6.42
C ALA A 108 9.48 -16.21 5.62
N ALA A 109 10.77 -15.91 5.46
CA ALA A 109 11.73 -16.88 4.93
C ALA A 109 11.95 -18.00 5.96
N GLY A 110 11.70 -19.25 5.57
CA GLY A 110 11.84 -20.41 6.45
C GLY A 110 12.02 -21.71 5.68
N ASN A 111 12.35 -22.79 6.38
CA ASN A 111 12.28 -24.14 5.81
C ASN A 111 10.83 -24.38 5.37
N PRO A 112 10.59 -24.79 4.11
CA PRO A 112 9.26 -24.85 3.55
C PRO A 112 8.28 -25.64 4.44
N PRO A 113 7.02 -25.17 4.58
CA PRO A 113 6.43 -24.08 3.80
C PRO A 113 6.69 -22.67 4.37
N ALA A 114 6.90 -21.70 3.48
CA ALA A 114 6.89 -20.29 3.83
C ALA A 114 5.50 -19.88 4.35
N THR A 115 5.45 -18.94 5.30
CA THR A 115 4.20 -18.51 5.96
C THR A 115 4.02 -17.00 5.86
N VAL A 116 2.75 -16.57 5.94
CA VAL A 116 2.36 -15.16 5.83
C VAL A 116 1.88 -14.67 7.18
N ASP A 117 2.43 -13.55 7.63
CA ASP A 117 1.96 -12.87 8.84
C ASP A 117 0.87 -11.83 8.49
N PHE A 118 -0.38 -12.28 8.44
CA PHE A 118 -1.53 -11.40 8.16
C PHE A 118 -1.79 -10.39 9.29
N ALA A 119 -1.38 -10.69 10.53
CA ALA A 119 -1.48 -9.73 11.63
C ALA A 119 -0.53 -8.55 11.40
N ALA A 120 0.70 -8.83 10.94
CA ALA A 120 1.63 -7.77 10.55
C ALA A 120 1.14 -6.95 9.35
N VAL A 121 0.43 -7.56 8.39
CA VAL A 121 -0.24 -6.81 7.30
C VAL A 121 -1.29 -5.85 7.87
N GLN A 122 -2.14 -6.33 8.78
CA GLN A 122 -3.17 -5.53 9.44
C GLN A 122 -2.56 -4.36 10.26
N ASP A 123 -1.50 -4.63 11.01
CA ASP A 123 -0.80 -3.62 11.81
C ASP A 123 -0.13 -2.56 10.94
N CYS A 124 0.46 -2.97 9.81
CA CYS A 124 1.06 -2.06 8.85
C CYS A 124 0.01 -1.20 8.13
N ALA A 125 -1.16 -1.78 7.81
CA ALA A 125 -2.28 -1.06 7.23
C ALA A 125 -2.84 0.00 8.19
N SER A 126 -2.89 -0.32 9.49
CA SER A 126 -3.23 0.62 10.55
C SER A 126 -2.21 1.77 10.61
N LEU A 127 -0.92 1.45 10.59
CA LEU A 127 0.15 2.46 10.58
C LEU A 127 0.06 3.38 9.36
N ALA A 128 -0.27 2.84 8.18
CA ALA A 128 -0.45 3.60 6.95
C ALA A 128 -1.59 4.63 7.07
N VAL A 129 -2.76 4.23 7.59
CA VAL A 129 -3.90 5.14 7.79
C VAL A 129 -3.54 6.30 8.71
N ARG A 130 -2.92 6.02 9.86
CA ARG A 130 -2.49 7.06 10.79
C ARG A 130 -1.43 7.99 10.19
N ALA A 131 -0.47 7.45 9.43
CA ALA A 131 0.54 8.26 8.74
C ALA A 131 -0.08 9.23 7.72
N LEU A 132 -1.09 8.78 6.97
CA LEU A 132 -1.79 9.66 6.02
C LEU A 132 -2.72 10.68 6.71
N ASP A 133 -3.41 10.33 7.81
CA ASP A 133 -4.18 11.29 8.61
C ASP A 133 -3.26 12.36 9.22
N ASN A 134 -2.09 11.96 9.72
CA ASN A 134 -1.05 12.88 10.20
C ASN A 134 -0.59 13.86 9.12
N ALA A 135 -0.29 13.36 7.92
CA ALA A 135 0.06 14.21 6.80
C ALA A 135 -1.07 15.21 6.48
N ILE A 136 -2.33 14.75 6.42
CA ILE A 136 -3.47 15.65 6.19
C ILE A 136 -3.57 16.72 7.27
N ALA A 137 -3.38 16.35 8.55
CA ALA A 137 -3.43 17.28 9.68
C ALA A 137 -2.32 18.35 9.61
N LEU A 138 -1.10 17.96 9.23
CA LEU A 138 0.05 18.88 9.13
C LEU A 138 -0.08 19.92 8.02
N ARG A 139 -0.95 19.72 7.03
CA ARG A 139 -1.30 20.76 6.04
C ARG A 139 -2.10 21.91 6.63
N GLY A 140 -2.58 21.81 7.88
CA GLY A 140 -3.41 22.83 8.50
C GLY A 140 -4.84 22.88 7.96
N VAL A 141 -5.28 21.87 7.20
CA VAL A 141 -6.68 21.75 6.75
C VAL A 141 -7.53 21.29 7.94
N THR A 142 -8.01 22.25 8.72
CA THR A 142 -8.92 22.05 9.85
C THR A 142 -10.34 22.46 9.46
N GLY A 143 -11.31 21.53 9.57
CA GLY A 143 -12.74 21.78 9.34
C GLY A 143 -13.27 21.53 7.91
N LEU A 144 -14.43 20.87 7.82
CA LEU A 144 -15.42 20.65 6.73
C LEU A 144 -15.00 20.39 5.26
N ARG A 145 -13.72 20.50 4.90
CA ARG A 145 -13.15 20.12 3.58
C ARG A 145 -12.08 19.02 3.72
N GLN A 146 -12.19 18.19 4.75
CA GLN A 146 -11.27 17.07 4.95
C GLN A 146 -11.34 16.11 3.76
N ALA A 147 -10.18 15.63 3.29
CA ALA A 147 -10.13 14.55 2.31
C ALA A 147 -10.91 13.37 2.87
N LYS A 148 -12.08 13.06 2.29
CA LYS A 148 -12.97 11.99 2.78
C LYS A 148 -12.46 10.60 2.43
N THR A 149 -11.33 10.50 1.76
CA THR A 149 -10.82 9.25 1.19
C THR A 149 -9.32 9.17 1.35
N LEU A 150 -8.87 8.02 1.81
CA LEU A 150 -7.49 7.58 1.66
C LEU A 150 -7.43 6.48 0.60
N ARG A 151 -6.22 6.23 0.09
CA ARG A 151 -5.96 5.22 -0.95
C ARG A 151 -4.83 4.30 -0.51
N ILE A 152 -5.15 3.37 0.39
CA ILE A 152 -4.21 2.36 0.84
C ILE A 152 -4.36 1.13 -0.06
N GLY A 153 -3.27 0.74 -0.72
CA GLY A 153 -3.19 -0.40 -1.61
C GLY A 153 -2.03 -1.32 -1.27
N VAL A 154 -1.67 -2.15 -2.24
CA VAL A 154 -0.55 -3.11 -2.13
C VAL A 154 0.36 -3.00 -3.34
N ILE A 155 1.58 -3.48 -3.20
CA ILE A 155 2.54 -3.84 -4.25
C ILE A 155 3.19 -5.18 -3.87
N GLY A 156 3.96 -5.78 -4.76
CA GLY A 156 4.74 -6.98 -4.46
C GLY A 156 3.89 -8.25 -4.29
N LEU A 157 2.64 -8.26 -4.79
CA LEU A 157 1.79 -9.44 -4.70
C LEU A 157 2.43 -10.64 -5.41
N ALA A 158 2.89 -10.47 -6.65
CA ALA A 158 3.40 -11.58 -7.43
C ALA A 158 4.76 -12.08 -6.90
N ASP A 159 5.56 -11.20 -6.30
CA ASP A 159 6.79 -11.57 -5.58
C ASP A 159 6.48 -12.38 -4.31
N ALA A 160 5.41 -12.01 -3.59
CA ALA A 160 4.95 -12.78 -2.44
C ALA A 160 4.47 -14.18 -2.87
N LEU A 161 3.71 -14.28 -3.96
CA LEU A 161 3.29 -15.57 -4.54
C LEU A 161 4.49 -16.44 -4.94
N ALA A 162 5.49 -15.84 -5.60
CA ALA A 162 6.72 -16.54 -5.96
C ALA A 162 7.48 -17.04 -4.71
N SER A 163 7.55 -16.22 -3.67
CA SER A 163 8.19 -16.60 -2.39
C SER A 163 7.44 -17.72 -1.66
N LEU A 164 6.12 -17.82 -1.85
CA LEU A 164 5.26 -18.89 -1.32
C LEU A 164 5.27 -20.14 -2.21
N GLY A 165 5.82 -20.07 -3.43
CA GLY A 165 5.78 -21.15 -4.42
C GLY A 165 4.40 -21.34 -5.05
N PHE A 166 3.55 -20.31 -5.07
CA PHE A 166 2.22 -20.37 -5.69
C PHE A 166 2.27 -19.84 -7.12
N ASP A 167 1.76 -20.65 -8.06
CA ASP A 167 1.47 -20.16 -9.40
C ASP A 167 0.39 -19.09 -9.35
N TYR A 168 0.53 -18.03 -10.15
CA TYR A 168 -0.41 -16.91 -10.16
C TYR A 168 -1.86 -17.35 -10.45
N ASP A 169 -2.05 -18.39 -11.25
CA ASP A 169 -3.35 -18.92 -11.68
C ASP A 169 -3.98 -19.89 -10.66
N SER A 170 -3.26 -20.23 -9.59
CA SER A 170 -3.65 -21.24 -8.60
C SER A 170 -4.79 -20.78 -7.68
N ALA A 171 -5.46 -21.73 -7.04
CA ALA A 171 -6.49 -21.43 -6.05
C ALA A 171 -5.87 -20.83 -4.77
N GLU A 172 -4.67 -21.27 -4.44
CA GLU A 172 -3.82 -20.82 -3.36
C GLU A 172 -3.46 -19.34 -3.52
N ALA A 173 -3.08 -18.93 -4.74
CA ALA A 173 -2.82 -17.52 -5.05
C ALA A 173 -4.06 -16.63 -4.86
N ARG A 174 -5.23 -17.09 -5.31
CA ARG A 174 -6.51 -16.38 -5.08
C ARG A 174 -6.87 -16.31 -3.59
N GLY A 175 -6.62 -17.38 -2.85
CA GLY A 175 -6.80 -17.44 -1.40
C GLY A 175 -5.89 -16.44 -0.67
N PHE A 176 -4.60 -16.43 -1.00
CA PHE A 176 -3.63 -15.47 -0.48
C PHE A 176 -4.01 -14.01 -0.79
N ALA A 177 -4.38 -13.72 -2.04
CA ALA A 177 -4.81 -12.40 -2.46
C ALA A 177 -6.02 -11.92 -1.65
N ARG A 178 -7.04 -12.78 -1.49
CA ARG A 178 -8.24 -12.50 -0.68
C ARG A 178 -7.90 -12.20 0.78
N SER A 179 -7.10 -13.05 1.42
CA SER A 179 -6.69 -12.87 2.82
C SER A 179 -5.85 -11.61 3.02
N SER A 180 -5.00 -11.27 2.05
CA SER A 180 -4.21 -10.02 2.07
C SER A 180 -5.10 -8.79 1.98
N ALA A 181 -6.08 -8.80 1.06
CA ALA A 181 -7.04 -7.70 0.91
C ALA A 181 -7.93 -7.54 2.16
N ARG A 182 -8.32 -8.65 2.78
CA ARG A 182 -9.05 -8.66 4.05
C ARG A 182 -8.22 -8.02 5.18
N ALA A 183 -6.99 -8.50 5.40
CA ALA A 183 -6.13 -7.96 6.45
C ALA A 183 -5.83 -6.47 6.26
N LEU A 184 -5.60 -6.04 5.01
CA LEU A 184 -5.47 -4.63 4.65
C LEU A 184 -6.71 -3.82 5.06
N ALA A 185 -7.90 -4.29 4.67
CA ALA A 185 -9.16 -3.60 4.93
C ALA A 185 -9.51 -3.54 6.42
N GLU A 186 -9.33 -4.64 7.16
CA GLU A 186 -9.59 -4.70 8.61
C GLU A 186 -8.63 -3.77 9.37
N GLY A 187 -7.35 -3.73 9.01
CA GLY A 187 -6.37 -2.84 9.63
C GLY A 187 -6.66 -1.37 9.33
N CYS A 188 -6.99 -1.05 8.07
CA CYS A 188 -7.38 0.30 7.71
C CYS A 188 -8.66 0.74 8.45
N LEU A 189 -9.67 -0.11 8.51
CA LEU A 189 -10.94 0.19 9.18
C LEU A 189 -10.75 0.39 10.68
N GLY A 190 -10.00 -0.50 11.34
CA GLY A 190 -9.70 -0.42 12.77
C GLY A 190 -9.05 0.91 13.14
N GLU A 191 -8.01 1.31 12.39
CA GLU A 191 -7.36 2.60 12.65
C GLU A 191 -8.26 3.79 12.32
N ALA A 192 -9.05 3.73 11.24
CA ALA A 192 -9.99 4.80 10.91
C ALA A 192 -11.05 5.02 11.99
N ILE A 193 -11.49 3.96 12.67
CA ILE A 193 -12.39 4.04 13.83
C ILE A 193 -11.65 4.62 15.05
N ALA A 194 -10.42 4.16 15.30
CA ALA A 194 -9.60 4.67 16.41
C ALA A 194 -9.31 6.18 16.26
N LEU A 195 -8.99 6.64 15.04
CA LEU A 195 -8.82 8.06 14.72
C LEU A 195 -10.15 8.85 14.82
N ALA A 196 -11.29 8.23 14.49
CA ALA A 196 -12.59 8.87 14.71
C ALA A 196 -12.83 9.17 16.20
N ALA A 197 -12.48 8.22 17.07
CA ALA A 197 -12.56 8.40 18.52
C ALA A 197 -11.57 9.45 19.04
N ALA A 198 -10.32 9.43 18.56
CA ALA A 198 -9.26 10.30 19.07
C ALA A 198 -9.24 11.72 18.49
N ARG A 199 -9.63 11.89 17.22
CA ARG A 199 -9.49 13.14 16.45
C ARG A 199 -10.81 13.63 15.85
N GLY A 200 -11.92 13.00 16.21
CA GLY A 200 -13.26 13.32 15.74
C GLY A 200 -13.68 12.52 14.51
N SER A 201 -14.95 12.15 14.50
CA SER A 201 -15.56 11.42 13.40
C SER A 201 -15.77 12.29 12.16
N GLY A 202 -15.48 11.73 10.99
CA GLY A 202 -15.80 12.35 9.70
C GLY A 202 -17.21 11.98 9.23
N MET A 203 -17.77 10.87 9.71
CA MET A 203 -19.14 10.43 9.45
C MET A 203 -19.66 9.40 10.46
N PRO A 204 -20.97 9.42 10.76
CA PRO A 204 -21.58 8.37 11.55
C PRO A 204 -21.57 7.03 10.81
N CYS A 205 -21.49 5.92 11.57
CA CYS A 205 -21.83 4.60 11.04
C CYS A 205 -23.24 4.25 11.49
N ASP A 206 -24.21 4.55 10.63
CA ASP A 206 -25.63 4.23 10.84
C ASP A 206 -25.93 2.73 10.63
N ALA A 207 -27.22 2.35 10.67
CA ALA A 207 -27.65 0.97 10.48
C ALA A 207 -27.22 0.40 9.11
N ALA A 208 -27.26 1.20 8.05
CA ALA A 208 -26.88 0.79 6.71
C ALA A 208 -25.35 0.59 6.58
N CYS A 209 -24.57 1.50 7.17
CA CYS A 209 -23.11 1.34 7.30
C CYS A 209 -22.76 0.05 8.04
N ALA A 210 -23.36 -0.18 9.22
CA ALA A 210 -23.09 -1.36 10.02
C ALA A 210 -23.46 -2.65 9.28
N GLU A 211 -24.58 -2.66 8.56
CA GLU A 211 -25.00 -3.82 7.78
C GLU A 211 -24.05 -4.09 6.60
N LYS A 212 -23.61 -3.05 5.89
CA LYS A 212 -22.59 -3.19 4.84
C LYS A 212 -21.30 -3.83 5.37
N LEU A 213 -20.86 -3.44 6.57
CA LEU A 213 -19.68 -4.03 7.20
C LEU A 213 -19.91 -5.52 7.56
N ARG A 214 -21.09 -5.87 8.09
CA ARG A 214 -21.45 -7.27 8.38
C ARG A 214 -21.50 -8.13 7.13
N LEU A 215 -22.13 -7.65 6.06
CA LEU A 215 -22.22 -8.36 4.78
C LEU A 215 -20.84 -8.58 4.14
N ARG A 216 -19.88 -7.68 4.40
CA ARG A 216 -18.48 -7.83 3.98
C ARG A 216 -17.70 -8.85 4.84
N GLY A 217 -18.25 -9.28 5.98
CA GLY A 217 -17.62 -10.22 6.90
C GLY A 217 -16.67 -9.57 7.91
N VAL A 218 -16.83 -8.27 8.16
CA VAL A 218 -16.04 -7.55 9.18
C VAL A 218 -16.39 -8.09 10.59
N PRO A 219 -15.38 -8.31 11.46
CA PRO A 219 -15.59 -8.73 12.85
C PRO A 219 -16.60 -7.86 13.61
N ALA A 220 -17.46 -8.52 14.42
CA ALA A 220 -18.58 -7.85 15.10
C ALA A 220 -18.13 -6.75 16.07
N ASP A 221 -17.00 -6.95 16.74
CA ASP A 221 -16.37 -5.97 17.63
C ASP A 221 -15.94 -4.70 16.88
N LEU A 222 -15.37 -4.82 15.67
CA LEU A 222 -15.06 -3.68 14.82
C LEU A 222 -16.33 -2.96 14.34
N VAL A 223 -17.40 -3.70 14.01
CA VAL A 223 -18.70 -3.10 13.65
C VAL A 223 -19.26 -2.31 14.84
N ASP A 224 -19.20 -2.85 16.05
CA ASP A 224 -19.68 -2.17 17.26
C ASP A 224 -18.86 -0.92 17.57
N LEU A 225 -17.53 -0.98 17.42
CA LEU A 225 -16.66 0.19 17.54
C LEU A 225 -17.00 1.26 16.49
N ALA A 226 -17.24 0.86 15.24
CA ALA A 226 -17.65 1.78 14.18
C ALA A 226 -18.99 2.47 14.50
N ARG A 227 -19.97 1.74 15.06
CA ARG A 227 -21.25 2.31 15.49
C ARG A 227 -21.08 3.30 16.64
N ARG A 228 -20.18 3.03 17.58
CA ARG A 228 -19.93 3.89 18.75
C ARG A 228 -19.19 5.17 18.40
N HIS A 229 -18.16 5.08 17.55
CA HIS A 229 -17.23 6.19 17.30
C HIS A 229 -17.40 6.84 15.92
N GLY A 230 -18.15 6.21 15.02
CA GLY A 230 -18.21 6.58 13.61
C GLY A 230 -16.92 6.22 12.87
N LEU A 231 -16.76 6.82 11.68
CA LEU A 231 -15.61 6.60 10.81
C LEU A 231 -14.92 7.92 10.52
N ARG A 232 -13.58 7.91 10.51
CA ARG A 232 -12.77 9.08 10.12
C ARG A 232 -12.85 9.35 8.63
N TYR A 233 -12.92 8.30 7.81
CA TYR A 233 -12.91 8.37 6.34
C TYR A 233 -14.03 7.53 5.71
N HIS A 234 -14.49 7.93 4.53
CA HIS A 234 -15.51 7.22 3.74
C HIS A 234 -14.95 6.01 2.99
N ARG A 235 -13.74 6.17 2.43
CA ARG A 235 -13.01 5.12 1.71
C ARG A 235 -11.58 5.09 2.19
N LEU A 236 -11.03 3.89 2.28
CA LEU A 236 -9.69 3.65 2.79
C LEU A 236 -8.86 2.86 1.78
N THR A 237 -9.46 1.86 1.14
CA THR A 237 -8.73 0.87 0.33
C THR A 237 -8.87 1.14 -1.16
N SER A 238 -7.75 1.21 -1.87
CA SER A 238 -7.70 1.42 -3.32
C SER A 238 -6.44 0.78 -3.88
N ILE A 239 -6.59 -0.27 -4.69
CA ILE A 239 -5.48 -0.94 -5.38
C ILE A 239 -5.35 -0.36 -6.77
N THR A 240 -4.34 0.49 -6.95
CA THR A 240 -4.04 1.16 -8.22
C THR A 240 -2.56 1.01 -8.55
N ALA A 241 -2.19 1.20 -9.82
CA ALA A 241 -0.81 1.15 -10.26
C ALA A 241 0.03 2.21 -9.54
N GLN A 242 1.17 1.80 -8.99
CA GLN A 242 2.16 2.63 -8.29
C GLN A 242 3.58 2.33 -8.80
N PRO A 243 3.84 2.43 -10.12
CA PRO A 243 5.06 1.92 -10.74
C PRO A 243 6.34 2.59 -10.20
N LYS A 244 6.27 3.86 -9.79
CA LYS A 244 7.40 4.54 -9.16
C LYS A 244 7.72 3.98 -7.77
N LEU A 245 6.71 3.70 -6.97
CA LEU A 245 6.89 3.12 -5.63
C LEU A 245 7.35 1.66 -5.74
N ALA A 246 6.80 0.90 -6.70
CA ALA A 246 7.22 -0.47 -6.99
C ALA A 246 8.69 -0.53 -7.42
N LYS A 247 9.11 0.34 -8.36
CA LYS A 247 10.52 0.50 -8.78
C LYS A 247 11.42 0.86 -7.60
N PHE A 248 11.02 1.86 -6.81
CA PHE A 248 11.78 2.30 -5.65
C PHE A 248 11.91 1.22 -4.57
N ALA A 249 10.91 0.36 -4.41
CA ALA A 249 10.90 -0.74 -3.46
C ALA A 249 11.74 -1.96 -3.90
N ASN A 250 12.77 -1.79 -4.73
CA ASN A 250 13.58 -2.85 -5.36
C ASN A 250 12.90 -3.57 -6.52
N ASP A 251 12.24 -2.82 -7.40
CA ASP A 251 11.60 -3.34 -8.62
C ASP A 251 10.64 -4.51 -8.36
N VAL A 252 9.88 -4.44 -7.26
CA VAL A 252 8.82 -5.43 -6.99
C VAL A 252 7.69 -5.28 -8.00
N SER A 253 6.87 -6.32 -8.14
CA SER A 253 5.65 -6.27 -8.95
C SER A 253 4.73 -5.11 -8.56
N ASP A 254 4.27 -4.35 -9.55
CA ASP A 254 3.36 -3.23 -9.30
C ASP A 254 1.95 -3.71 -9.00
N ALA A 255 1.33 -3.16 -7.95
CA ALA A 255 0.00 -3.53 -7.51
C ALA A 255 -0.20 -5.07 -7.41
N VAL A 256 -1.03 -5.61 -8.29
CA VAL A 256 -1.34 -7.04 -8.43
C VAL A 256 -0.88 -7.59 -9.79
N ALA A 257 -0.01 -6.86 -10.49
CA ALA A 257 0.54 -7.28 -11.77
C ALA A 257 1.35 -8.57 -11.60
N PRO A 258 1.28 -9.50 -12.56
CA PRO A 258 2.09 -10.71 -12.56
C PRO A 258 3.58 -10.43 -12.83
N LEU A 259 4.43 -11.40 -12.48
CA LEU A 259 5.84 -11.41 -12.89
C LEU A 259 5.97 -11.78 -14.38
N HIS A 260 7.04 -11.31 -15.00
CA HIS A 260 7.44 -11.72 -16.35
C HIS A 260 8.35 -12.96 -16.26
N VAL A 261 8.24 -13.87 -17.22
CA VAL A 261 9.15 -15.02 -17.31
C VAL A 261 10.54 -14.51 -17.72
N ALA A 262 11.58 -15.02 -17.06
CA ALA A 262 12.97 -14.70 -17.40
C ALA A 262 13.34 -15.26 -18.79
N GLY A 263 13.86 -14.41 -19.68
CA GLY A 263 14.34 -14.81 -21.02
C GLY A 263 14.07 -13.78 -22.12
N PRO A 264 14.62 -13.98 -23.33
CA PRO A 264 14.35 -13.12 -24.48
C PRO A 264 12.85 -13.18 -24.85
N GLY A 265 12.19 -12.03 -24.86
CA GLY A 265 10.76 -11.90 -25.17
C GLY A 265 9.79 -11.82 -23.99
N LYS A 266 10.28 -11.71 -22.73
CA LYS A 266 9.53 -11.41 -21.48
C LYS A 266 8.04 -11.79 -21.52
N ALA A 267 7.72 -13.04 -21.83
CA ALA A 267 6.33 -13.48 -21.89
C ALA A 267 5.72 -13.50 -20.49
N LEU A 268 4.43 -13.18 -20.40
CA LEU A 268 3.66 -13.31 -19.17
C LEU A 268 3.51 -14.78 -18.77
N ALA A 269 3.72 -15.06 -17.48
CA ALA A 269 3.54 -16.38 -16.89
C ALA A 269 2.06 -16.75 -16.65
N THR A 270 1.12 -15.87 -16.98
CA THR A 270 -0.30 -15.97 -16.60
C THR A 270 -1.23 -15.53 -17.74
N THR A 271 -2.52 -15.82 -17.58
CA THR A 271 -3.59 -15.44 -18.51
C THR A 271 -4.37 -14.22 -18.03
N VAL A 272 -5.09 -13.55 -18.94
CA VAL A 272 -6.02 -12.46 -18.56
C VAL A 272 -7.14 -12.95 -17.62
N PRO A 273 -7.81 -14.09 -17.88
CA PRO A 273 -8.79 -14.64 -16.93
C PRO A 273 -8.23 -14.84 -15.52
N ALA A 274 -7.02 -15.36 -15.37
CA ALA A 274 -6.41 -15.56 -14.05
C ALA A 274 -6.15 -14.22 -13.33
N GLN A 275 -5.65 -13.22 -14.07
CA GLN A 275 -5.53 -11.84 -13.59
C GLN A 275 -6.86 -11.25 -13.11
N LEU A 276 -7.96 -11.49 -13.83
CA LEU A 276 -9.29 -11.02 -13.43
C LEU A 276 -9.79 -11.77 -12.18
N GLU A 277 -9.67 -13.09 -12.14
CA GLU A 277 -10.10 -13.89 -10.99
C GLU A 277 -9.36 -13.55 -9.71
N LEU A 278 -8.05 -13.31 -9.79
CA LEU A 278 -7.26 -12.88 -8.65
C LEU A 278 -7.75 -11.52 -8.12
N ARG A 279 -7.98 -10.55 -9.01
CA ARG A 279 -8.55 -9.24 -8.65
C ARG A 279 -9.95 -9.39 -8.05
N GLY A 280 -10.79 -10.23 -8.64
CA GLY A 280 -12.14 -10.52 -8.17
C GLY A 280 -12.16 -11.14 -6.77
N ALA A 281 -11.15 -11.96 -6.43
CA ALA A 281 -11.00 -12.50 -5.07
C ALA A 281 -10.68 -11.42 -4.02
N MET A 282 -10.03 -10.32 -4.43
CA MET A 282 -9.70 -9.18 -3.55
C MET A 282 -10.83 -8.14 -3.48
N GLN A 283 -11.58 -7.95 -4.58
CA GLN A 283 -12.53 -6.86 -4.75
C GLN A 283 -13.56 -6.67 -3.62
N PRO A 284 -14.12 -7.73 -2.98
CA PRO A 284 -15.03 -7.55 -1.84
C PRO A 284 -14.40 -6.79 -0.67
N TRP A 285 -13.07 -6.77 -0.59
CA TRP A 285 -12.28 -6.10 0.43
C TRP A 285 -11.60 -4.82 -0.05
N VAL A 286 -11.95 -4.28 -1.21
CA VAL A 286 -11.42 -2.98 -1.70
C VAL A 286 -12.58 -2.02 -1.96
N ASP A 287 -12.48 -0.80 -1.40
CA ASP A 287 -13.58 0.19 -1.46
C ASP A 287 -13.75 0.80 -2.85
N GLU A 288 -12.68 0.85 -3.63
CA GLU A 288 -12.69 1.26 -5.04
C GLU A 288 -12.59 0.04 -5.98
N PRO A 289 -13.28 0.06 -7.13
CA PRO A 289 -13.12 -0.97 -8.14
C PRO A 289 -11.64 -1.06 -8.58
N ILE A 290 -11.08 -2.27 -8.52
CA ILE A 290 -9.70 -2.53 -8.92
C ILE A 290 -9.60 -2.34 -10.42
N ALA A 291 -8.82 -1.36 -10.85
CA ALA A 291 -8.67 -0.94 -12.25
C ALA A 291 -7.20 -0.81 -12.67
N CYS A 292 -6.27 -1.41 -11.92
CA CYS A 292 -4.86 -1.45 -12.34
C CYS A 292 -4.73 -2.20 -13.67
N PRO A 293 -3.74 -1.84 -14.51
CA PRO A 293 -3.60 -2.44 -15.84
C PRO A 293 -3.55 -3.97 -15.82
N ILE A 294 -4.09 -4.57 -16.89
CA ILE A 294 -3.99 -5.98 -17.21
C ILE A 294 -2.79 -6.16 -18.14
N CYS A 295 -1.85 -7.01 -17.75
CA CYS A 295 -0.70 -7.31 -18.59
C CYS A 295 -1.12 -8.31 -19.68
N VAL A 296 -0.75 -8.03 -20.93
CA VAL A 296 -1.05 -8.88 -22.09
C VAL A 296 0.17 -9.03 -23.01
N ASN A 297 0.37 -10.23 -23.56
CA ASN A 297 1.48 -10.49 -24.52
C ASN A 297 1.22 -9.89 -25.91
N GLY A 298 0.04 -9.31 -26.15
CA GLY A 298 -0.36 -8.78 -27.44
C GLY A 298 -1.76 -8.16 -27.40
N ARG A 299 -2.16 -7.52 -28.51
CA ARG A 299 -3.46 -6.85 -28.60
C ARG A 299 -4.60 -7.86 -28.48
N PRO A 300 -5.57 -7.64 -27.57
CA PRO A 300 -6.74 -8.50 -27.45
C PRO A 300 -7.56 -8.53 -28.76
N SER A 301 -8.09 -9.70 -29.11
CA SER A 301 -9.11 -9.79 -30.15
C SER A 301 -10.42 -9.13 -29.68
N PRO A 302 -11.30 -8.63 -30.57
CA PRO A 302 -12.60 -8.10 -30.17
C PRO A 302 -13.45 -9.08 -29.36
N ALA A 303 -13.41 -10.38 -29.69
CA ALA A 303 -14.14 -11.41 -28.96
C ALA A 303 -13.60 -11.60 -27.54
N SER A 304 -12.27 -11.71 -27.39
CA SER A 304 -11.61 -11.80 -26.08
C SER A 304 -11.88 -10.55 -25.24
N HIS A 305 -11.90 -9.37 -25.86
CA HIS A 305 -12.18 -8.11 -25.17
C HIS A 305 -13.60 -8.08 -24.57
N ILE A 306 -14.61 -8.55 -25.33
CA ILE A 306 -16.00 -8.63 -24.84
C ILE A 306 -16.12 -9.63 -23.68
N ASP A 307 -15.55 -10.83 -23.84
CA ASP A 307 -15.57 -11.87 -22.80
C ASP A 307 -14.93 -11.38 -21.48
N TRP A 308 -13.73 -10.80 -21.58
CA TRP A 308 -13.00 -10.31 -20.41
C TRP A 308 -13.70 -9.11 -19.75
N TYR A 309 -14.33 -8.23 -20.53
CA TYR A 309 -15.12 -7.14 -19.98
C TYR A 309 -16.34 -7.66 -19.22
N ALA A 310 -17.10 -8.60 -19.79
CA ALA A 310 -18.24 -9.22 -19.13
C ALA A 310 -17.84 -9.90 -17.80
N ARG A 311 -16.70 -10.59 -17.82
CA ARG A 311 -16.13 -11.21 -16.61
C ARG A 311 -15.71 -10.18 -15.57
N ALA A 312 -15.05 -9.09 -15.97
CA ALA A 312 -14.66 -8.01 -15.07
C ALA A 312 -15.87 -7.37 -14.38
N VAL A 313 -16.96 -7.12 -15.12
CA VAL A 313 -18.21 -6.62 -14.56
C VAL A 313 -18.82 -7.60 -13.56
N ALA A 314 -18.85 -8.89 -13.88
CA ALA A 314 -19.37 -9.93 -12.98
C ALA A 314 -18.57 -10.03 -11.66
N LEU A 315 -17.28 -9.72 -11.70
CA LEU A 315 -16.38 -9.70 -10.53
C LEU A 315 -16.38 -8.34 -9.79
N GLY A 316 -17.14 -7.35 -10.26
CA GLY A 316 -17.21 -6.01 -9.67
C GLY A 316 -15.95 -5.16 -9.87
N LEU A 317 -15.15 -5.46 -10.89
CA LEU A 317 -13.91 -4.76 -11.20
C LEU A 317 -14.16 -3.44 -11.93
N GLY A 318 -13.13 -2.58 -11.95
CA GLY A 318 -13.17 -1.32 -12.69
C GLY A 318 -12.98 -1.50 -14.19
N ALA A 319 -12.88 -0.37 -14.91
CA ALA A 319 -12.61 -0.39 -16.34
C ALA A 319 -11.25 -1.06 -16.64
N LEU A 320 -11.22 -1.89 -17.69
CA LEU A 320 -10.01 -2.59 -18.10
C LEU A 320 -9.08 -1.66 -18.87
N HIS A 321 -7.84 -1.59 -18.39
CA HIS A 321 -6.73 -0.92 -19.05
C HIS A 321 -5.66 -1.96 -19.41
N TRP A 322 -4.98 -1.79 -20.55
CA TRP A 322 -4.01 -2.77 -21.06
C TRP A 322 -2.59 -2.29 -20.87
N GLN A 323 -1.71 -3.18 -20.44
CA GLN A 323 -0.27 -3.01 -20.42
C GLN A 323 0.37 -4.06 -21.34
N PHE A 324 1.14 -3.59 -22.30
CA PHE A 324 1.82 -4.39 -23.32
C PHE A 324 3.30 -4.55 -22.99
#